data_AF-A0A7V3AAH6-F1
#
_entry.id   AF-A0A7V3AAH6-F1
#
_cell.length_a   1.000
_cell.length_b   1.000
_cell.length_c   1.000
_cell.angle_alpha   90.00
_cell.angle_beta   90.00
_cell.angle_gamma   90.00
#
_symmetry.space_group_name_H-M   'P 1'
#
loop_
_entity.id
_entity.type
_entity.pdbx_description
1 polymer ?
#
loop_
_entity_poly.entity_id
_entity_poly.type
_entity_poly.pdbx_seq_one_letter_code
_entity_poly.pdbx_strand_id
1 'polypeptide(L)'
;MRARSPSTSTSGTATRTATPWRARSTRCWARSARRTPRRRGGADAMNAWNVFDAHAIVGRHLLLKAGGLHTPDDLLGEMDHVGIAEALVLDALARENHPDEGNRRILRAVRARPRLHPAWALLPPGADDEQPAPRALLAALRRKRVGAVWLLPAQYRYDLSAWCLDELLGPLAEARVPVFVCYDEVARGAPRQDQTDWPAVVELCRRFPELPVVVSEWRIRRSQRLIYRALEACPNLRLETSGYFLNRGIEYVTRRWGAARLLFGSNWPVFGHGQTLATLLRSEISDADKRLVAGGNLRGLLRWCGVRHPAVRLRSPADAFVAIGRGAPVPRRERFWDCHGHIGGKACHYHLPDADLRSTVAEMDRQGVEKVCLFSIAGVFSDEVHGNDLVAQAVREYPDRFVGFTLLNPHRGAEAMRRELERGARRGLRGIKLIPTYQGYPTEGPGIEVACQWAHERKQIVLNHDWGSLAQIERLTARYPEACFVTGHTAKNLFPAVRRRTNLFVCSCPLWDGPRDCEEVVAAIGAEKLLFGSDLQDLPIAWGLGPILFARIPAEAKRLILGGNLRRILRRWSLRP
;
A
#
# COMPACT_ATOMS: atom_id res chain seq x y z
N MET A 1 -35.91 -27.76 -62.44
CA MET A 1 -35.09 -28.72 -63.22
C MET A 1 -34.15 -29.44 -62.25
N ARG A 2 -34.45 -30.70 -61.91
CA ARG A 2 -33.67 -31.90 -62.31
C ARG A 2 -32.16 -31.75 -62.03
N ALA A 3 -31.66 -32.43 -61.00
CA ALA A 3 -30.88 -33.69 -61.12
C ALA A 3 -29.37 -33.36 -61.19
N ARG A 4 -28.39 -34.08 -60.61
CA ARG A 4 -28.26 -35.40 -59.98
C ARG A 4 -26.90 -35.37 -59.24
N SER A 5 -26.80 -36.09 -58.12
CA SER A 5 -25.53 -36.57 -57.53
C SER A 5 -24.93 -37.70 -58.40
N PRO A 6 -23.67 -38.15 -58.18
CA PRO A 6 -23.48 -39.23 -57.19
C PRO A 6 -22.10 -39.33 -56.49
N SER A 7 -22.15 -40.08 -55.37
CA SER A 7 -21.20 -41.14 -54.93
C SER A 7 -19.76 -40.77 -54.54
N THR A 8 -19.16 -41.29 -53.46
CA THR A 8 -19.56 -42.34 -52.50
C THR A 8 -18.55 -42.40 -51.35
N SER A 9 -19.07 -42.70 -50.15
CA SER A 9 -18.59 -43.67 -49.12
C SER A 9 -17.18 -43.49 -48.54
N THR A 10 -16.86 -43.67 -47.26
CA THR A 10 -17.49 -44.22 -46.04
C THR A 10 -16.36 -44.12 -45.02
N SER A 11 -16.50 -43.63 -43.79
CA SER A 11 -17.06 -44.37 -42.66
C SER A 11 -16.53 -43.71 -41.39
N GLY A 12 -17.37 -43.59 -40.36
CA GLY A 12 -16.87 -43.56 -38.99
C GLY A 12 -17.52 -42.54 -38.07
N THR A 13 -18.78 -42.80 -37.78
CA THR A 13 -19.54 -42.40 -36.58
C THR A 13 -18.72 -42.18 -35.31
N ALA A 14 -18.91 -41.05 -34.63
CA ALA A 14 -19.75 -40.99 -33.42
C ALA A 14 -19.61 -39.62 -32.73
N THR A 15 -20.70 -38.86 -32.77
CA THR A 15 -20.97 -37.68 -31.97
C THR A 15 -20.92 -38.01 -30.47
N ARG A 16 -20.07 -37.32 -29.71
CA ARG A 16 -20.25 -37.14 -28.27
C ARG A 16 -20.33 -35.67 -27.92
N THR A 17 -21.52 -35.33 -27.44
CA THR A 17 -21.95 -34.10 -26.83
C THR A 17 -21.00 -33.61 -25.74
N ALA A 18 -20.80 -32.30 -25.72
CA ALA A 18 -20.00 -31.58 -24.75
C ALA A 18 -20.49 -31.85 -23.31
N THR A 19 -19.56 -32.20 -22.43
CA THR A 19 -19.82 -32.38 -20.99
C THR A 19 -19.47 -31.08 -20.26
N PRO A 20 -20.34 -30.55 -19.38
CA PRO A 20 -20.05 -29.36 -18.60
C PRO A 20 -19.06 -29.66 -17.46
N TRP A 21 -18.18 -28.69 -17.22
CA TRP A 21 -17.21 -28.65 -16.12
C TRP A 21 -17.92 -28.85 -14.77
N ARG A 22 -17.70 -30.01 -14.14
CA ARG A 22 -18.18 -30.29 -12.78
C ARG A 22 -17.36 -29.51 -11.75
N ALA A 23 -18.02 -28.57 -11.08
CA ALA A 23 -17.58 -27.98 -9.84
C ALA A 23 -17.34 -29.09 -8.80
N ARG A 24 -16.10 -29.22 -8.29
CA ARG A 24 -15.84 -30.04 -7.10
C ARG A 24 -16.26 -29.27 -5.86
N SER A 25 -17.12 -29.93 -5.10
CA SER A 25 -17.82 -29.47 -3.91
C SER A 25 -16.92 -28.85 -2.85
N THR A 26 -17.36 -27.71 -2.36
CA THR A 26 -17.13 -27.18 -1.01
C THR A 26 -17.53 -28.23 0.04
N ARG A 27 -16.56 -28.73 0.81
CA ARG A 27 -16.83 -29.36 2.11
C ARG A 27 -16.16 -28.57 3.21
N CYS A 28 -17.01 -28.22 4.18
CA CYS A 28 -16.73 -27.58 5.45
C CYS A 28 -15.49 -28.15 6.14
N TRP A 29 -14.63 -27.26 6.64
CA TRP A 29 -13.75 -27.56 7.76
C TRP A 29 -14.13 -26.66 8.93
N ALA A 30 -14.94 -27.22 9.83
CA ALA A 30 -15.09 -26.72 11.18
C ALA A 30 -14.09 -27.47 12.09
N ARG A 31 -13.37 -26.68 12.90
CA ARG A 31 -12.58 -27.04 14.11
C ARG A 31 -11.24 -27.79 13.93
N SER A 32 -10.15 -27.08 14.25
CA SER A 32 -9.49 -27.28 15.55
C SER A 32 -8.80 -25.98 15.96
N ALA A 33 -9.21 -25.40 17.08
CA ALA A 33 -8.48 -24.31 17.73
C ALA A 33 -7.22 -24.92 18.35
N ARG A 34 -6.11 -24.95 17.59
CA ARG A 34 -4.80 -25.27 18.16
C ARG A 34 -4.37 -24.09 19.01
N ARG A 35 -4.24 -24.32 20.33
CA ARG A 35 -3.59 -23.38 21.26
C ARG A 35 -2.25 -22.98 20.67
N THR A 36 -2.08 -21.70 20.40
CA THR A 36 -0.80 -21.09 20.09
C THR A 36 0.19 -21.39 21.22
N PRO A 37 1.44 -21.82 20.93
CA PRO A 37 2.41 -22.02 21.98
C PRO A 37 2.69 -20.69 22.67
N ARG A 38 2.66 -20.68 24.01
CA ARG A 38 3.14 -19.55 24.81
C ARG A 38 4.57 -19.20 24.35
N ARG A 39 4.76 -17.97 23.87
CA ARG A 39 6.07 -17.38 23.60
C ARG A 39 6.95 -17.56 24.83
N ARG A 40 8.06 -18.29 24.72
CA ARG A 40 9.17 -18.18 25.67
C ARG A 40 9.76 -16.78 25.47
N GLY A 41 9.60 -15.93 26.48
CA GLY A 41 10.23 -14.62 26.54
C GLY A 41 11.73 -14.78 26.74
N GLY A 42 12.49 -14.07 25.93
CA GLY A 42 13.95 -14.02 25.97
C GLY A 42 14.43 -13.08 24.87
N ALA A 43 15.59 -12.46 25.07
CA ALA A 43 16.19 -11.43 24.23
C ALA A 43 16.33 -11.80 22.72
N ASP A 44 16.12 -13.06 22.32
CA ASP A 44 16.10 -13.54 20.93
C ASP A 44 14.87 -13.09 20.11
N ALA A 45 13.80 -12.60 20.76
CA ALA A 45 12.64 -12.04 20.05
C ALA A 45 12.96 -10.73 19.30
N MET A 46 14.09 -10.09 19.60
CA MET A 46 14.48 -8.79 19.04
C MET A 46 14.98 -8.84 17.58
N ASN A 47 15.20 -10.05 17.03
CA ASN A 47 15.69 -10.29 15.67
C ASN A 47 14.71 -11.10 14.78
N ALA A 48 13.44 -11.23 15.18
CA ALA A 48 12.56 -12.35 14.78
C ALA A 48 12.43 -12.65 13.26
N TRP A 49 12.58 -11.64 12.39
CA TRP A 49 12.35 -11.77 10.95
C TRP A 49 13.56 -11.50 10.06
N ASN A 50 14.66 -10.95 10.60
CA ASN A 50 15.85 -10.53 9.85
C ASN A 50 15.50 -9.86 8.52
N VAL A 51 14.82 -8.71 8.58
CA VAL A 51 14.18 -8.09 7.41
C VAL A 51 15.24 -7.61 6.41
N PHE A 52 15.03 -7.92 5.13
CA PHE A 52 15.86 -7.50 4.00
C PHE A 52 14.99 -6.74 3.00
N ASP A 53 15.20 -5.44 2.91
CA ASP A 53 14.49 -4.56 1.99
C ASP A 53 14.93 -4.80 0.54
N ALA A 54 13.99 -5.17 -0.34
CA ALA A 54 14.26 -5.40 -1.75
C ALA A 54 14.38 -4.13 -2.58
N HIS A 55 13.96 -2.97 -2.06
CA HIS A 55 13.85 -1.75 -2.85
C HIS A 55 14.18 -0.51 -2.03
N ALA A 56 15.45 -0.09 -2.10
CA ALA A 56 15.92 1.19 -1.61
C ALA A 56 16.75 1.90 -2.68
N ILE A 57 16.73 3.24 -2.66
CA ILE A 57 17.45 4.10 -3.58
C ILE A 57 18.30 5.08 -2.75
N VAL A 58 19.57 5.25 -3.10
CA VAL A 58 20.45 6.25 -2.46
C VAL A 58 21.03 7.21 -3.50
N GLY A 59 21.60 8.30 -3.03
CA GLY A 59 22.13 9.38 -3.86
C GLY A 59 21.11 10.48 -4.10
N ARG A 60 21.61 11.64 -4.53
CA ARG A 60 20.77 12.81 -4.81
C ARG A 60 19.84 12.48 -5.98
N HIS A 61 18.53 12.53 -5.72
CA HIS A 61 17.48 12.33 -6.71
C HIS A 61 16.88 13.68 -7.14
N LEU A 62 16.22 13.71 -8.28
CA LEU A 62 15.69 14.91 -8.94
C LEU A 62 14.77 15.73 -8.04
N LEU A 63 13.93 15.05 -7.26
CA LEU A 63 12.94 15.67 -6.36
C LEU A 63 13.45 15.85 -4.92
N LEU A 64 14.76 15.78 -4.69
CA LEU A 64 15.34 15.92 -3.35
C LEU A 64 15.09 17.34 -2.80
N LYS A 65 14.31 17.43 -1.72
CA LYS A 65 14.04 18.68 -1.00
C LYS A 65 15.13 18.96 0.05
N ALA A 66 15.21 20.20 0.52
CA ALA A 66 16.12 20.57 1.61
C ALA A 66 15.86 19.70 2.85
N GLY A 67 16.92 19.12 3.42
CA GLY A 67 16.82 18.19 4.56
C GLY A 67 16.37 16.77 4.20
N GLY A 68 16.10 16.47 2.93
CA GLY A 68 15.71 15.14 2.48
C GLY A 68 16.80 14.08 2.67
N LEU A 69 16.38 12.92 3.16
CA LEU A 69 17.25 11.77 3.37
C LEU A 69 17.58 11.11 2.02
N HIS A 70 18.86 10.86 1.76
CA HIS A 70 19.27 10.31 0.47
C HIS A 70 20.60 9.56 0.54
N THR A 71 21.37 9.66 1.61
CA THR A 71 22.68 9.02 1.69
C THR A 71 22.58 7.57 2.17
N PRO A 72 23.61 6.73 1.91
CA PRO A 72 23.67 5.39 2.51
C PRO A 72 23.62 5.39 4.04
N ASP A 73 24.15 6.43 4.68
CA ASP A 73 24.17 6.54 6.14
C ASP A 73 22.80 6.97 6.70
N ASP A 74 22.06 7.81 5.96
CA ASP A 74 20.66 8.09 6.26
C ASP A 74 19.82 6.80 6.20
N LEU A 75 20.00 6.00 5.15
CA LEU A 75 19.31 4.73 4.97
C LEU A 75 19.60 3.79 6.15
N LEU A 76 20.87 3.60 6.50
CA LEU A 76 21.27 2.77 7.65
C LEU A 76 20.68 3.28 8.98
N GLY A 77 20.62 4.61 9.16
CA GLY A 77 20.01 5.22 10.34
C GLY A 77 18.50 4.95 10.43
N GLU A 78 17.78 5.03 9.31
CA GLU A 78 16.37 4.67 9.24
C GLU A 78 16.16 3.16 9.45
N MET A 79 16.98 2.31 8.82
CA MET A 79 16.96 0.85 9.00
C MET A 79 17.15 0.45 10.47
N ASP A 80 18.12 1.06 11.17
CA ASP A 80 18.36 0.80 12.60
C ASP A 80 17.17 1.17 13.47
N HIS A 81 16.53 2.29 13.16
CA HIS A 81 15.37 2.80 13.88
C HIS A 81 14.15 1.90 13.70
N VAL A 82 13.85 1.47 12.48
CA VAL A 82 12.66 0.65 12.19
C VAL A 82 12.89 -0.84 12.41
N GLY A 83 14.13 -1.32 12.35
CA GLY A 83 14.50 -2.72 12.58
C GLY A 83 14.72 -3.54 11.30
N ILE A 84 15.31 -2.92 10.27
CA ILE A 84 15.70 -3.61 9.03
C ILE A 84 17.18 -3.98 9.09
N ALA A 85 17.48 -5.23 8.73
CA ALA A 85 18.83 -5.76 8.81
C ALA A 85 19.65 -5.39 7.58
N GLU A 86 19.07 -5.51 6.39
CA GLU A 86 19.79 -5.37 5.12
C GLU A 86 18.91 -4.67 4.08
N ALA A 87 19.50 -4.09 3.04
CA ALA A 87 18.78 -3.46 1.93
C ALA A 87 19.47 -3.71 0.58
N LEU A 88 18.69 -3.95 -0.46
CA LEU A 88 19.12 -4.01 -1.85
C LEU A 88 18.94 -2.60 -2.42
N VAL A 89 20.03 -2.03 -2.90
CA VAL A 89 20.14 -0.58 -3.10
C VAL A 89 20.51 -0.27 -4.53
N LEU A 90 19.70 0.57 -5.16
CA LEU A 90 20.00 1.28 -6.40
C LEU A 90 20.59 2.65 -6.09
N ASP A 91 21.32 3.20 -7.05
CA ASP A 91 21.68 4.60 -7.03
C ASP A 91 20.66 5.42 -7.83
N ALA A 92 20.25 6.59 -7.35
CA ALA A 92 19.30 7.46 -8.02
C ALA A 92 19.73 7.83 -9.45
N LEU A 93 21.03 8.02 -9.71
CA LEU A 93 21.53 8.26 -11.07
C LEU A 93 21.30 7.07 -12.00
N ALA A 94 21.30 5.84 -11.48
CA ALA A 94 21.04 4.65 -12.28
C ALA A 94 19.58 4.55 -12.73
N ARG A 95 18.70 5.41 -12.22
CA ARG A 95 17.30 5.52 -12.64
C ARG A 95 17.04 6.83 -13.39
N GLU A 96 17.69 7.91 -12.99
CA GLU A 96 17.34 9.27 -13.43
C GLU A 96 18.29 9.83 -14.50
N ASN A 97 19.38 9.13 -14.77
CA ASN A 97 20.33 9.40 -15.84
C ASN A 97 20.74 8.07 -16.52
N HIS A 98 21.82 8.08 -17.32
CA HIS A 98 22.41 6.87 -17.88
C HIS A 98 22.82 5.86 -16.77
N PRO A 99 22.42 4.58 -16.87
CA PRO A 99 22.64 3.59 -15.80
C PRO A 99 24.09 3.40 -15.36
N ASP A 100 25.05 3.47 -16.29
CA ASP A 100 26.45 3.21 -16.00
C ASP A 100 27.02 4.11 -14.87
N GLU A 101 26.64 5.39 -14.83
CA GLU A 101 27.11 6.32 -13.79
C GLU A 101 26.65 5.89 -12.39
N GLY A 102 25.35 5.61 -12.24
CA GLY A 102 24.78 5.15 -10.98
C GLY A 102 25.26 3.75 -10.60
N ASN A 103 25.39 2.84 -11.57
CA ASN A 103 25.91 1.48 -11.36
C ASN A 103 27.37 1.50 -10.86
N ARG A 104 28.19 2.47 -11.29
CA ARG A 104 29.54 2.68 -10.74
C ARG A 104 29.50 3.33 -9.36
N ARG A 105 28.61 4.31 -9.15
CA ARG A 105 28.49 5.04 -7.88
C ARG A 105 28.00 4.16 -6.74
N ILE A 106 27.04 3.25 -6.99
CA ILE A 106 26.50 2.37 -5.95
C ILE A 106 27.57 1.46 -5.34
N LEU A 107 28.52 0.95 -6.15
CA LEU A 107 29.61 0.10 -5.64
C LEU A 107 30.49 0.84 -4.63
N ARG A 108 30.74 2.14 -4.86
CA ARG A 108 31.49 2.99 -3.93
C ARG A 108 30.66 3.27 -2.67
N ALA A 109 29.36 3.55 -2.86
CA ALA A 109 28.44 3.83 -1.77
C ALA A 109 28.34 2.66 -0.77
N VAL A 110 28.31 1.41 -1.25
CA VAL A 110 28.12 0.23 -0.40
C VAL A 110 29.41 -0.43 0.12
N ARG A 111 30.59 -0.07 -0.41
CA ARG A 111 31.87 -0.78 -0.14
C ARG A 111 32.19 -1.02 1.33
N ALA A 112 31.90 -0.06 2.20
CA ALA A 112 32.17 -0.13 3.65
C ALA A 112 30.90 -0.41 4.49
N ARG A 113 29.80 -0.81 3.83
CA ARG A 113 28.46 -0.90 4.41
C ARG A 113 27.88 -2.28 4.11
N PRO A 114 28.31 -3.35 4.83
CA PRO A 114 28.00 -4.75 4.50
C PRO A 114 26.51 -5.12 4.55
N ARG A 115 25.67 -4.23 5.09
CA ARG A 115 24.20 -4.37 5.13
C ARG A 115 23.52 -3.87 3.85
N LEU A 116 24.24 -3.17 2.99
CA LEU A 116 23.73 -2.61 1.75
C LEU A 116 24.31 -3.39 0.58
N HIS A 117 23.43 -3.97 -0.24
CA HIS A 117 23.78 -4.80 -1.38
C HIS A 117 23.49 -4.05 -2.67
N PRO A 118 24.42 -3.99 -3.63
CA PRO A 118 24.19 -3.20 -4.84
C PRO A 118 23.22 -3.93 -5.79
N ALA A 119 22.30 -3.17 -6.38
CA ALA A 119 21.54 -3.52 -7.58
C ALA A 119 21.93 -2.56 -8.71
N TRP A 120 21.78 -3.01 -9.95
CA TRP A 120 22.07 -2.21 -11.15
C TRP A 120 20.84 -2.04 -12.04
N ALA A 121 20.70 -0.90 -12.69
CA ALA A 121 19.78 -0.75 -13.80
C ALA A 121 20.48 -1.12 -15.12
N LEU A 122 19.75 -1.73 -16.05
CA LEU A 122 20.30 -2.17 -17.34
C LEU A 122 19.52 -1.58 -18.52
N LEU A 123 20.22 -1.47 -19.65
CA LEU A 123 19.68 -1.10 -20.95
C LEU A 123 19.58 -2.34 -21.86
N PRO A 124 18.76 -2.29 -22.92
CA PRO A 124 18.84 -3.25 -24.01
C PRO A 124 20.27 -3.42 -24.54
N PRO A 125 20.62 -4.58 -25.12
CA PRO A 125 21.87 -4.72 -25.84
C PRO A 125 21.88 -3.76 -27.04
N GLY A 126 23.00 -3.08 -27.25
CA GLY A 126 23.15 -2.05 -28.27
C GLY A 126 24.62 -1.91 -28.68
N ALA A 127 25.03 -0.74 -29.17
CA ALA A 127 26.43 -0.48 -29.43
C ALA A 127 27.25 -0.63 -28.13
N ASP A 128 28.48 -1.15 -28.24
CA ASP A 128 29.34 -1.51 -27.10
C ASP A 128 29.75 -0.31 -26.22
N ASP A 129 29.36 0.91 -26.59
CA ASP A 129 29.65 2.17 -25.90
C ASP A 129 28.63 2.54 -24.81
N GLU A 130 27.39 2.02 -24.85
CA GLU A 130 26.39 2.27 -23.80
C GLU A 130 26.41 1.21 -22.68
N GLN A 131 26.61 -0.06 -23.04
CA GLN A 131 26.60 -1.17 -22.09
C GLN A 131 27.48 -2.32 -22.60
N PRO A 132 28.24 -3.02 -21.73
CA PRO A 132 28.99 -4.19 -22.14
C PRO A 132 28.09 -5.29 -22.70
N ALA A 133 28.61 -6.06 -23.66
CA ALA A 133 27.95 -7.25 -24.18
C ALA A 133 27.43 -8.18 -23.06
N PRO A 134 26.27 -8.85 -23.22
CA PRO A 134 25.56 -9.55 -22.15
C PRO A 134 26.39 -10.53 -21.31
N ARG A 135 27.28 -11.32 -21.93
CA ARG A 135 28.15 -12.26 -21.17
C ARG A 135 29.23 -11.54 -20.35
N ALA A 136 29.79 -10.45 -20.87
CA ALA A 136 30.76 -9.62 -20.14
C ALA A 136 30.07 -8.90 -18.98
N LEU A 137 28.85 -8.40 -19.20
CA LEU A 137 28.01 -7.80 -18.17
C LEU A 137 27.69 -8.81 -17.05
N LEU A 138 27.25 -10.03 -17.38
CA LEU A 138 27.01 -11.10 -16.40
C LEU A 138 28.26 -11.40 -15.56
N ALA A 139 29.43 -11.50 -16.20
CA ALA A 139 30.70 -11.71 -15.50
C ALA A 139 31.01 -10.54 -14.53
N ALA A 140 30.75 -9.30 -14.95
CA ALA A 140 30.92 -8.12 -14.12
C ALA A 140 29.96 -8.11 -12.92
N LEU A 141 28.69 -8.43 -13.11
CA LEU A 141 27.69 -8.54 -12.04
C LEU A 141 28.14 -9.56 -10.98
N ARG A 142 28.59 -10.76 -11.42
CA ARG A 142 29.10 -11.81 -10.52
C ARG A 142 30.34 -11.36 -9.74
N ARG A 143 31.35 -10.84 -10.45
CA ARG A 143 32.61 -10.37 -9.84
C ARG A 143 32.38 -9.29 -8.79
N LYS A 144 31.44 -8.38 -9.06
CA LYS A 144 31.10 -7.25 -8.18
C LYS A 144 30.00 -7.58 -7.16
N ARG A 145 29.47 -8.82 -7.17
CA ARG A 145 28.38 -9.29 -6.30
C ARG A 145 27.15 -8.37 -6.34
N VAL A 146 26.77 -7.95 -7.54
CA VAL A 146 25.52 -7.22 -7.76
C VAL A 146 24.37 -8.19 -7.60
N GLY A 147 23.46 -7.91 -6.67
CA GLY A 147 22.45 -8.87 -6.24
C GLY A 147 21.34 -9.07 -7.29
N ALA A 148 20.85 -7.98 -7.86
CA ALA A 148 19.76 -8.01 -8.83
C ALA A 148 19.94 -6.91 -9.87
N VAL A 149 19.16 -7.02 -10.94
CA VAL A 149 19.13 -6.03 -12.01
C VAL A 149 17.73 -5.44 -12.16
N TRP A 150 17.65 -4.20 -12.61
CA TRP A 150 16.42 -3.46 -12.81
C TRP A 150 16.25 -3.09 -14.28
N LEU A 151 15.08 -3.41 -14.82
CA LEU A 151 14.60 -2.94 -16.10
C LEU A 151 13.60 -1.81 -15.83
N LEU A 152 13.81 -0.69 -16.52
CA LEU A 152 13.04 0.54 -16.35
C LEU A 152 12.47 0.98 -17.71
N PRO A 153 11.50 0.23 -18.30
CA PRO A 153 11.12 0.41 -19.70
C PRO A 153 10.51 1.79 -19.98
N ALA A 154 9.70 2.30 -19.05
CA ALA A 154 9.08 3.63 -19.18
C ALA A 154 10.11 4.77 -19.06
N GLN A 155 11.12 4.59 -18.20
CA GLN A 155 12.19 5.55 -17.96
C GLN A 155 13.14 5.66 -19.17
N TYR A 156 13.54 4.53 -19.74
CA TYR A 156 14.52 4.44 -20.83
C TYR A 156 13.92 4.20 -22.21
N ARG A 157 12.58 4.18 -22.31
CA ARG A 157 11.83 4.14 -23.58
C ARG A 157 12.15 2.92 -24.45
N TYR A 158 12.16 1.73 -23.83
CA TYR A 158 12.26 0.45 -24.54
C TYR A 158 11.11 -0.49 -24.17
N ASP A 159 11.03 -1.63 -24.86
CA ASP A 159 9.97 -2.62 -24.70
C ASP A 159 10.52 -3.98 -24.18
N LEU A 160 9.67 -4.81 -23.56
CA LEU A 160 10.07 -6.12 -23.02
C LEU A 160 10.03 -7.28 -24.04
N SER A 161 9.78 -7.00 -25.31
CA SER A 161 9.69 -7.99 -26.40
C SER A 161 11.01 -8.66 -26.74
N ALA A 162 10.89 -9.75 -27.50
CA ALA A 162 11.99 -10.63 -27.86
C ALA A 162 13.13 -9.93 -28.59
N TRP A 163 12.79 -9.14 -29.61
CA TRP A 163 13.78 -8.45 -30.43
C TRP A 163 14.56 -7.38 -29.65
N CYS A 164 14.02 -6.90 -28.52
CA CYS A 164 14.64 -5.85 -27.73
C CYS A 164 15.55 -6.39 -26.62
N LEU A 165 15.12 -7.42 -25.88
CA LEU A 165 15.81 -7.81 -24.63
C LEU A 165 16.38 -9.23 -24.59
N ASP A 166 16.10 -10.11 -25.55
CA ASP A 166 16.43 -11.53 -25.38
C ASP A 166 17.92 -11.83 -25.32
N GLU A 167 18.70 -11.09 -26.11
CA GLU A 167 20.15 -11.23 -26.10
C GLU A 167 20.72 -10.86 -24.72
N LEU A 168 20.16 -9.86 -24.04
CA LEU A 168 20.50 -9.50 -22.67
C LEU A 168 20.02 -10.56 -21.68
N LEU A 169 18.76 -10.99 -21.80
CA LEU A 169 18.07 -11.80 -20.80
C LEU A 169 18.45 -13.27 -20.83
N GLY A 170 18.87 -13.82 -21.98
CA GLY A 170 19.28 -15.21 -22.12
C GLY A 170 20.36 -15.62 -21.10
N PRO A 171 21.53 -14.97 -21.07
CA PRO A 171 22.58 -15.25 -20.09
C PRO A 171 22.14 -14.99 -18.64
N LEU A 172 21.28 -14.00 -18.40
CA LEU A 172 20.74 -13.72 -17.06
C LEU A 172 19.80 -14.83 -16.59
N ALA A 173 18.98 -15.39 -17.48
CA ALA A 173 18.09 -16.51 -17.22
C ALA A 173 18.88 -17.80 -16.94
N GLU A 174 19.93 -18.10 -17.73
CA GLU A 174 20.86 -19.22 -17.49
C GLU A 174 21.45 -19.16 -16.06
N ALA A 175 21.81 -17.96 -15.60
CA ALA A 175 22.38 -17.74 -14.27
C ALA A 175 21.32 -17.51 -13.17
N ARG A 176 20.03 -17.48 -13.52
CA ARG A 176 18.89 -17.15 -12.65
C ARG A 176 19.07 -15.82 -11.91
N VAL A 177 19.57 -14.80 -12.61
CA VAL A 177 19.72 -13.44 -12.06
C VAL A 177 18.33 -12.85 -11.82
N PRO A 178 18.03 -12.33 -10.61
CA PRO A 178 16.75 -11.69 -10.35
C PRO A 178 16.61 -10.39 -11.14
N VAL A 179 15.51 -10.27 -11.89
CA VAL A 179 15.18 -9.11 -12.71
C VAL A 179 13.95 -8.41 -12.12
N PHE A 180 14.14 -7.18 -11.69
CA PHE A 180 13.07 -6.27 -11.28
C PHE A 180 12.60 -5.49 -12.51
N VAL A 181 11.29 -5.47 -12.74
CA VAL A 181 10.66 -4.68 -13.79
C VAL A 181 9.84 -3.59 -13.13
N CYS A 182 10.15 -2.33 -13.45
CA CYS A 182 9.45 -1.17 -12.92
C CYS A 182 9.11 -0.19 -14.04
N TYR A 183 7.82 0.14 -14.17
CA TYR A 183 7.30 1.07 -15.17
C TYR A 183 7.17 2.50 -14.64
N ASP A 184 7.74 2.80 -13.47
CA ASP A 184 7.79 4.15 -12.95
C ASP A 184 8.72 5.01 -13.84
N GLU A 185 8.22 6.16 -14.29
CA GLU A 185 9.01 7.19 -14.95
C GLU A 185 9.24 8.36 -13.99
N VAL A 186 10.49 8.74 -13.79
CA VAL A 186 10.89 9.94 -13.06
C VAL A 186 10.84 11.14 -14.01
N ALA A 187 10.44 12.31 -13.48
CA ALA A 187 10.46 13.63 -14.14
C ALA A 187 9.24 14.05 -15.01
N ARG A 188 8.21 13.21 -15.24
CA ARG A 188 7.01 13.60 -16.03
C ARG A 188 5.74 13.86 -15.22
N GLY A 189 5.87 14.56 -14.09
CA GLY A 189 4.74 14.98 -13.25
C GLY A 189 4.47 14.04 -12.07
N ALA A 190 3.22 14.04 -11.58
CA ALA A 190 2.84 13.28 -10.39
C ALA A 190 3.07 11.76 -10.59
N PRO A 191 3.41 11.02 -9.52
CA PRO A 191 3.55 9.58 -9.58
C PRO A 191 2.30 8.93 -10.18
N ARG A 192 2.51 7.99 -11.10
CA ARG A 192 1.42 7.25 -11.74
C ARG A 192 1.20 5.92 -11.02
N GLN A 193 0.01 5.37 -11.16
CA GLN A 193 -0.40 4.09 -10.58
C GLN A 193 -0.87 3.15 -11.68
N ASP A 194 -0.79 1.85 -11.43
CA ASP A 194 -1.20 0.78 -12.34
C ASP A 194 -0.56 0.89 -13.75
N GLN A 195 0.74 1.18 -13.81
CA GLN A 195 1.54 1.37 -15.04
C GLN A 195 2.12 0.07 -15.60
N THR A 196 2.21 -1.00 -14.80
CA THR A 196 2.81 -2.27 -15.25
C THR A 196 2.08 -2.82 -16.49
N ASP A 197 2.83 -3.05 -17.57
CA ASP A 197 2.35 -3.79 -18.74
C ASP A 197 2.29 -5.30 -18.44
N TRP A 198 1.16 -5.74 -17.91
CA TRP A 198 0.95 -7.14 -17.54
C TRP A 198 1.08 -8.13 -18.70
N PRO A 199 0.51 -7.88 -19.90
CA PRO A 199 0.77 -8.71 -21.08
C PRO A 199 2.27 -8.91 -21.36
N ALA A 200 3.05 -7.83 -21.43
CA ALA A 200 4.47 -7.90 -21.72
C ALA A 200 5.26 -8.65 -20.62
N VAL A 201 4.93 -8.41 -19.34
CA VAL A 201 5.53 -9.14 -18.20
C VAL A 201 5.21 -10.65 -18.27
N VAL A 202 3.98 -11.02 -18.59
CA VAL A 202 3.58 -12.43 -18.71
C VAL A 202 4.29 -13.10 -19.89
N GLU A 203 4.41 -12.39 -21.02
CA GLU A 203 5.16 -12.88 -22.17
C GLU A 203 6.64 -13.09 -21.83
N LEU A 204 7.28 -12.10 -21.20
CA LEU A 204 8.65 -12.21 -20.69
C LEU A 204 8.83 -13.45 -19.79
N CYS A 205 7.93 -13.66 -18.82
CA CYS A 205 8.01 -14.80 -17.90
C CYS A 205 7.88 -16.14 -18.63
N ARG A 206 7.05 -16.22 -19.68
CA ARG A 206 6.87 -17.44 -20.49
C ARG A 206 8.06 -17.74 -21.39
N ARG A 207 8.69 -16.70 -21.94
CA ARG A 207 9.88 -16.81 -22.79
C ARG A 207 11.10 -17.26 -21.96
N PHE A 208 11.20 -16.81 -20.71
CA PHE A 208 12.27 -17.22 -19.78
C PHE A 208 11.72 -17.81 -18.46
N PRO A 209 11.23 -19.07 -18.46
CA PRO A 209 10.58 -19.66 -17.27
C PRO A 209 11.50 -19.83 -16.06
N GLU A 210 12.83 -19.86 -16.27
CA GLU A 210 13.83 -19.96 -15.21
C GLU A 210 14.27 -18.60 -14.63
N LEU A 211 13.96 -17.50 -15.32
CA LEU A 211 14.35 -16.15 -14.91
C LEU A 211 13.46 -15.69 -13.75
N PRO A 212 13.99 -15.35 -12.56
CA PRO A 212 13.18 -14.77 -11.50
C PRO A 212 12.77 -13.35 -11.85
N VAL A 213 11.49 -13.14 -12.14
CA VAL A 213 10.93 -11.83 -12.49
C VAL A 213 10.19 -11.25 -11.28
N VAL A 214 10.49 -10.01 -10.92
CA VAL A 214 9.86 -9.28 -9.84
C VAL A 214 9.24 -8.00 -10.40
N VAL A 215 7.94 -7.79 -10.18
CA VAL A 215 7.29 -6.52 -10.52
C VAL A 215 7.36 -5.59 -9.31
N SER A 216 7.78 -4.36 -9.57
CA SER A 216 7.77 -3.23 -8.62
C SER A 216 7.11 -2.03 -9.30
N GLU A 217 6.46 -1.18 -8.50
CA GLU A 217 5.80 0.03 -9.00
C GLU A 217 5.57 1.02 -7.85
N TRP A 218 5.33 2.29 -8.16
CA TRP A 218 4.96 3.29 -7.17
C TRP A 218 3.64 2.96 -6.47
N ARG A 219 2.63 2.50 -7.22
CA ARG A 219 1.32 2.10 -6.69
C ARG A 219 0.60 1.11 -7.59
N ILE A 220 0.26 -0.05 -7.04
CA ILE A 220 -0.58 -1.06 -7.69
C ILE A 220 -1.96 -1.06 -7.02
N ARG A 221 -2.92 -0.31 -7.58
CA ARG A 221 -4.23 -0.09 -6.96
C ARG A 221 -5.38 -0.84 -7.64
N ARG A 222 -5.43 -0.95 -8.96
CA ARG A 222 -6.56 -1.50 -9.73
C ARG A 222 -6.21 -2.80 -10.46
N SER A 223 -4.93 -3.13 -10.55
CA SER A 223 -4.45 -4.25 -11.38
C SER A 223 -4.58 -5.63 -10.74
N GLN A 224 -5.19 -5.77 -9.55
CA GLN A 224 -5.22 -7.02 -8.79
C GLN A 224 -5.75 -8.20 -9.59
N ARG A 225 -6.84 -8.00 -10.33
CA ARG A 225 -7.45 -9.07 -11.11
C ARG A 225 -6.50 -9.58 -12.20
N LEU A 226 -5.72 -8.68 -12.81
CA LEU A 226 -4.67 -9.05 -13.78
C LEU A 226 -3.48 -9.73 -13.10
N ILE A 227 -3.00 -9.18 -11.98
CA ILE A 227 -1.94 -9.79 -11.15
C ILE A 227 -2.27 -11.24 -10.82
N TYR A 228 -3.49 -11.52 -10.39
CA TYR A 228 -3.90 -12.87 -10.02
C TYR A 228 -3.81 -13.83 -11.20
N ARG A 229 -4.21 -13.40 -12.40
CA ARG A 229 -4.05 -14.20 -13.63
C ARG A 229 -2.58 -14.37 -14.02
N ALA A 230 -1.77 -13.33 -13.84
CA ALA A 230 -0.33 -13.39 -14.12
C ALA A 230 0.40 -14.35 -13.17
N LEU A 231 0.11 -14.31 -11.86
CA LEU A 231 0.67 -15.22 -10.86
C LEU A 231 0.24 -16.68 -11.08
N GLU A 232 -0.99 -16.92 -11.55
CA GLU A 232 -1.44 -18.26 -11.98
C GLU A 232 -0.68 -18.74 -13.22
N ALA A 233 -0.40 -17.83 -14.18
CA ALA A 233 0.25 -18.18 -15.43
C ALA A 233 1.77 -18.37 -15.33
N CYS A 234 2.44 -17.70 -14.39
CA CYS A 234 3.90 -17.58 -14.38
C CYS A 234 4.51 -17.99 -13.02
N PRO A 235 5.09 -19.21 -12.88
CA PRO A 235 5.70 -19.69 -11.65
C PRO A 235 6.90 -18.89 -11.13
N ASN A 236 7.58 -18.18 -12.02
CA ASN A 236 8.77 -17.38 -11.76
C ASN A 236 8.46 -15.90 -11.42
N LEU A 237 7.20 -15.47 -11.57
CA LEU A 237 6.74 -14.12 -11.26
C LEU A 237 6.55 -13.89 -9.74
N ARG A 238 6.99 -12.73 -9.26
CA ARG A 238 6.86 -12.24 -7.89
C ARG A 238 6.47 -10.77 -7.87
N LEU A 239 5.96 -10.31 -6.72
CA LEU A 239 5.67 -8.90 -6.46
C LEU A 239 6.57 -8.40 -5.35
N GLU A 240 7.10 -7.20 -5.53
CA GLU A 240 7.67 -6.39 -4.45
C GLU A 240 6.55 -5.59 -3.77
N THR A 241 6.58 -5.48 -2.43
CA THR A 241 5.42 -5.02 -1.65
C THR A 241 5.25 -3.51 -1.52
N SER A 242 6.23 -2.69 -1.90
CA SER A 242 6.23 -1.25 -1.63
C SER A 242 5.05 -0.51 -2.28
N GLY A 243 4.72 -0.89 -3.52
CA GLY A 243 3.55 -0.39 -4.24
C GLY A 243 2.26 -1.19 -3.99
N TYR A 244 2.31 -2.28 -3.23
CA TYR A 244 1.18 -3.23 -3.07
C TYR A 244 0.47 -3.09 -1.72
N PHE A 245 -0.07 -1.91 -1.43
CA PHE A 245 -0.81 -1.60 -0.20
C PHE A 245 -2.32 -1.88 -0.29
N LEU A 246 -2.70 -3.10 -0.65
CA LEU A 246 -4.10 -3.52 -0.72
C LEU A 246 -4.55 -4.13 0.61
N ASN A 247 -5.73 -3.76 1.11
CA ASN A 247 -6.34 -4.44 2.25
C ASN A 247 -6.30 -5.97 2.06
N ARG A 248 -5.71 -6.69 3.02
CA ARG A 248 -5.57 -8.15 3.01
C ARG A 248 -4.82 -8.74 1.80
N GLY A 249 -4.06 -7.91 1.06
CA GLY A 249 -3.37 -8.32 -0.15
C GLY A 249 -2.29 -9.37 0.10
N ILE A 250 -1.46 -9.18 1.14
CA ILE A 250 -0.40 -10.14 1.52
C ILE A 250 -1.01 -11.49 1.88
N GLU A 251 -2.06 -11.50 2.70
CA GLU A 251 -2.77 -12.70 3.12
C GLU A 251 -3.40 -13.42 1.93
N TYR A 252 -4.05 -12.67 1.03
CA TYR A 252 -4.70 -13.24 -0.15
C TYR A 252 -3.69 -13.89 -1.08
N VAL A 253 -2.59 -13.20 -1.41
CA VAL A 253 -1.55 -13.74 -2.29
C VAL A 253 -0.88 -14.96 -1.65
N THR A 254 -0.52 -14.87 -0.36
CA THR A 254 0.12 -15.98 0.37
C THR A 254 -0.76 -17.22 0.40
N ARG A 255 -2.06 -17.06 0.72
CA ARG A 255 -3.02 -18.18 0.79
C ARG A 255 -3.24 -18.87 -0.56
N ARG A 256 -3.16 -18.13 -1.67
CA ARG A 256 -3.52 -18.64 -3.01
C ARG A 256 -2.32 -19.13 -3.81
N TRP A 257 -1.16 -18.49 -3.71
CA TRP A 257 0.05 -18.82 -4.50
C TRP A 257 1.31 -19.06 -3.64
N GLY A 258 1.23 -18.87 -2.33
CA GLY A 258 2.34 -19.06 -1.39
C GLY A 258 3.18 -17.80 -1.15
N ALA A 259 3.80 -17.72 0.02
CA ALA A 259 4.63 -16.60 0.44
C ALA A 259 5.86 -16.36 -0.46
N ALA A 260 6.30 -17.37 -1.20
CA ALA A 260 7.42 -17.28 -2.16
C ALA A 260 7.18 -16.27 -3.30
N ARG A 261 5.94 -15.80 -3.46
CA ARG A 261 5.52 -14.83 -4.48
C ARG A 261 5.70 -13.36 -4.08
N LEU A 262 6.06 -13.09 -2.84
CA LEU A 262 6.18 -11.74 -2.30
C LEU A 262 7.59 -11.46 -1.80
N LEU A 263 8.10 -10.27 -2.09
CA LEU A 263 9.33 -9.73 -1.55
C LEU A 263 9.01 -8.45 -0.77
N PHE A 264 9.45 -8.37 0.47
CA PHE A 264 9.39 -7.13 1.22
C PHE A 264 10.25 -6.06 0.55
N GLY A 265 9.69 -4.87 0.40
CA GLY A 265 10.47 -3.66 0.14
C GLY A 265 9.71 -2.39 0.53
N SER A 266 10.46 -1.29 0.59
CA SER A 266 9.96 -0.01 1.11
C SER A 266 9.88 1.11 0.08
N ASN A 267 10.66 1.03 -1.02
CA ASN A 267 10.88 2.14 -1.95
C ASN A 267 11.39 3.40 -1.22
N TRP A 268 12.29 3.21 -0.24
CA TRP A 268 12.98 4.31 0.42
C TRP A 268 13.86 5.08 -0.58
N PRO A 269 13.92 6.42 -0.57
CA PRO A 269 13.27 7.35 0.36
C PRO A 269 11.96 7.95 -0.19
N VAL A 270 11.41 7.42 -1.30
CA VAL A 270 10.13 7.92 -1.86
C VAL A 270 9.02 7.78 -0.82
N PHE A 271 8.97 6.62 -0.16
CA PHE A 271 8.19 6.40 1.04
C PHE A 271 9.08 6.28 2.28
N GLY A 272 8.46 5.96 3.42
CA GLY A 272 9.16 5.41 4.58
C GLY A 272 9.11 3.89 4.61
N HIS A 273 9.90 3.30 5.51
CA HIS A 273 9.79 1.87 5.79
C HIS A 273 8.51 1.53 6.57
N GLY A 274 7.97 2.49 7.32
CA GLY A 274 6.97 2.24 8.35
C GLY A 274 5.69 1.61 7.81
N GLN A 275 5.19 2.10 6.68
CA GLN A 275 3.94 1.66 6.07
C GLN A 275 4.00 0.17 5.70
N THR A 276 5.01 -0.22 4.92
CA THR A 276 5.12 -1.57 4.36
C THR A 276 5.60 -2.56 5.41
N LEU A 277 6.51 -2.13 6.30
CA LEU A 277 7.03 -2.96 7.37
C LEU A 277 5.93 -3.33 8.38
N ALA A 278 5.16 -2.34 8.84
CA ALA A 278 4.04 -2.60 9.73
C ALA A 278 3.00 -3.51 9.06
N THR A 279 2.70 -3.28 7.77
CA THR A 279 1.78 -4.13 6.99
C THR A 279 2.22 -5.60 6.98
N LEU A 280 3.50 -5.87 6.66
CA LEU A 280 4.01 -7.24 6.65
C LEU A 280 4.03 -7.86 8.04
N LEU A 281 4.64 -7.20 9.02
CA LEU A 281 4.87 -7.80 10.34
C LEU A 281 3.57 -8.04 11.11
N ARG A 282 2.54 -7.25 10.81
CA ARG A 282 1.22 -7.32 11.43
C ARG A 282 0.18 -8.06 10.58
N SER A 283 0.57 -8.58 9.42
CA SER A 283 -0.29 -9.44 8.58
C SER A 283 -0.67 -10.74 9.28
N GLU A 284 -1.79 -11.33 8.85
CA GLU A 284 -2.31 -12.61 9.37
C GLU A 284 -1.79 -13.81 8.57
N ILE A 285 -0.50 -13.85 8.27
CA ILE A 285 0.19 -15.02 7.72
C ILE A 285 1.04 -15.71 8.79
N SER A 286 1.46 -16.95 8.54
CA SER A 286 2.27 -17.70 9.49
C SER A 286 3.64 -17.04 9.71
N ASP A 287 4.25 -17.30 10.88
CA ASP A 287 5.61 -16.84 11.16
C ASP A 287 6.62 -17.36 10.11
N ALA A 288 6.44 -18.58 9.59
CA ALA A 288 7.29 -19.10 8.52
C ALA A 288 7.15 -18.27 7.24
N ASP A 289 5.91 -17.96 6.85
CA ASP A 289 5.63 -17.12 5.67
C ASP A 289 6.16 -15.70 5.86
N LYS A 290 6.02 -15.11 7.05
CA LYS A 290 6.61 -13.79 7.36
C LYS A 290 8.12 -13.80 7.16
N ARG A 291 8.85 -14.84 7.59
CA ARG A 291 10.31 -14.95 7.34
C ARG A 291 10.65 -15.00 5.86
N LEU A 292 9.83 -15.70 5.07
CA LEU A 292 10.03 -15.78 3.62
C LEU A 292 9.85 -14.40 2.98
N VAL A 293 8.71 -13.75 3.20
CA VAL A 293 8.42 -12.43 2.60
C VAL A 293 9.38 -11.36 3.12
N ALA A 294 9.70 -11.36 4.41
CA ALA A 294 10.55 -10.34 5.05
C ALA A 294 11.99 -10.33 4.53
N GLY A 295 12.46 -11.41 3.91
CA GLY A 295 13.81 -11.43 3.34
C GLY A 295 14.33 -12.81 2.95
N GLY A 296 13.73 -13.90 3.46
CA GLY A 296 14.12 -15.26 3.10
C GLY A 296 14.08 -15.51 1.59
N ASN A 297 13.03 -15.04 0.92
CA ASN A 297 12.88 -15.13 -0.53
C ASN A 297 14.00 -14.36 -1.26
N LEU A 298 14.24 -13.10 -0.89
CA LEU A 298 15.27 -12.28 -1.52
C LEU A 298 16.68 -12.87 -1.30
N ARG A 299 17.03 -13.30 -0.08
CA ARG A 299 18.31 -13.99 0.18
C ARG A 299 18.46 -15.24 -0.67
N GLY A 300 17.37 -16.00 -0.88
CA GLY A 300 17.37 -17.15 -1.77
C GLY A 300 17.70 -16.76 -3.21
N LEU A 301 17.08 -15.69 -3.70
CA LEU A 301 17.32 -15.14 -5.04
C LEU A 301 18.76 -14.65 -5.23
N LEU A 302 19.38 -14.02 -4.22
CA LEU A 302 20.73 -13.44 -4.34
C LEU A 302 21.88 -14.47 -4.27
N ARG A 303 21.58 -15.76 -4.10
CA ARG A 303 22.62 -16.82 -4.02
C ARG A 303 23.44 -16.96 -5.29
N TRP A 304 22.90 -16.56 -6.44
CA TRP A 304 23.53 -16.72 -7.76
C TRP A 304 24.91 -16.02 -7.89
N CYS A 305 25.13 -14.94 -7.13
CA CYS A 305 26.38 -14.16 -7.12
C CYS A 305 27.11 -14.18 -5.77
N GLY A 306 26.71 -15.04 -4.83
CA GLY A 306 27.43 -15.26 -3.57
C GLY A 306 27.49 -14.04 -2.64
N VAL A 307 26.42 -13.23 -2.61
CA VAL A 307 26.26 -12.13 -1.64
C VAL A 307 26.39 -12.67 -0.22
N ARG A 308 27.14 -11.95 0.63
CA ARG A 308 27.31 -12.31 2.04
C ARG A 308 26.34 -11.50 2.89
N HIS A 309 25.45 -12.18 3.60
CA HIS A 309 24.48 -11.56 4.49
C HIS A 309 25.05 -11.42 5.90
N PRO A 310 25.25 -10.21 6.45
CA PRO A 310 25.75 -10.05 7.80
C PRO A 310 24.75 -10.53 8.85
N ALA A 311 25.27 -11.05 9.97
CA ALA A 311 24.49 -11.21 11.18
C ALA A 311 24.30 -9.82 11.83
N VAL A 312 23.08 -9.29 11.80
CA VAL A 312 22.77 -7.97 12.35
C VAL A 312 22.08 -8.15 13.70
N ARG A 313 22.59 -7.46 14.73
CA ARG A 313 21.89 -7.31 16.01
C ARG A 313 21.11 -6.00 15.98
N LEU A 314 19.79 -6.09 15.90
CA LEU A 314 18.93 -4.90 15.88
C LEU A 314 18.96 -4.19 17.25
N ARG A 315 18.86 -2.86 17.22
CA ARG A 315 18.72 -2.04 18.43
C ARG A 315 17.37 -2.34 19.10
N SER A 316 17.29 -2.21 20.41
CA SER A 316 16.00 -2.25 21.12
C SER A 316 15.05 -1.17 20.56
N PRO A 317 13.74 -1.45 20.48
CA PRO A 317 12.76 -0.43 20.08
C PRO A 317 12.86 0.81 20.97
N ALA A 318 12.82 2.00 20.38
CA ALA A 318 12.94 3.26 21.11
C ALA A 318 11.78 3.48 22.10
N ASP A 319 10.59 2.95 21.77
CA ASP A 319 9.41 2.99 22.63
C ASP A 319 8.46 1.80 22.34
N ALA A 320 7.35 1.73 23.06
CA ALA A 320 6.35 0.68 22.89
C ALA A 320 5.65 0.70 21.52
N PHE A 321 5.53 1.86 20.85
CA PHE A 321 4.92 1.99 19.53
C PHE A 321 5.85 1.47 18.43
N VAL A 322 7.15 1.75 18.51
CA VAL A 322 8.16 1.13 17.64
C VAL A 322 8.13 -0.38 17.82
N ALA A 323 7.97 -0.88 19.05
CA ALA A 323 7.80 -2.32 19.29
C ALA A 323 6.54 -2.88 18.60
N ILE A 324 5.39 -2.18 18.67
CA ILE A 324 4.15 -2.56 17.98
C ILE A 324 4.35 -2.59 16.46
N GLY A 325 5.05 -1.58 15.91
CA GLY A 325 5.41 -1.51 14.48
C GLY A 325 6.30 -2.68 14.05
N ARG A 326 7.20 -3.12 14.94
CA ARG A 326 8.04 -4.33 14.77
C ARG A 326 7.29 -5.66 15.03
N GLY A 327 5.97 -5.63 15.11
CA GLY A 327 5.12 -6.81 15.26
C GLY A 327 4.89 -7.28 16.70
N ALA A 328 5.19 -6.45 17.71
CA ALA A 328 4.73 -6.72 19.07
C ALA A 328 3.19 -6.61 19.15
N PRO A 329 2.54 -7.39 20.05
CA PRO A 329 1.13 -7.22 20.34
C PRO A 329 0.83 -5.81 20.83
N VAL A 330 -0.36 -5.28 20.51
CA VAL A 330 -0.83 -4.01 21.06
C VAL A 330 -1.17 -4.22 22.54
N PRO A 331 -0.55 -3.48 23.48
CA PRO A 331 -0.89 -3.58 24.90
C PRO A 331 -2.34 -3.15 25.14
N ARG A 332 -3.07 -3.82 26.04
CA ARG A 332 -4.49 -3.53 26.36
C ARG A 332 -4.80 -2.08 26.74
N ARG A 333 -3.81 -1.34 27.24
CA ARG A 333 -3.94 0.07 27.62
C ARG A 333 -3.93 1.01 26.42
N GLU A 334 -3.29 0.62 25.32
CA GLU A 334 -3.24 1.42 24.10
C GLU A 334 -4.52 1.14 23.30
N ARG A 335 -5.25 2.20 22.93
CA ARG A 335 -6.54 2.11 22.24
C ARG A 335 -6.54 3.02 21.02
N PHE A 336 -6.55 2.42 19.83
CA PHE A 336 -6.52 3.16 18.57
C PHE A 336 -7.93 3.44 18.06
N TRP A 337 -8.16 4.67 17.61
CA TRP A 337 -9.44 5.13 17.08
C TRP A 337 -9.20 5.76 15.72
N ASP A 338 -9.88 5.25 14.71
CA ASP A 338 -9.67 5.55 13.30
C ASP A 338 -10.75 6.50 12.78
N CYS A 339 -10.37 7.64 12.21
CA CYS A 339 -11.32 8.63 11.69
C CYS A 339 -11.74 8.38 10.24
N HIS A 340 -11.14 7.41 9.54
CA HIS A 340 -11.29 7.24 8.09
C HIS A 340 -11.38 5.75 7.74
N GLY A 341 -12.60 5.21 7.63
CA GLY A 341 -12.80 3.84 7.23
C GLY A 341 -13.92 3.62 6.23
N HIS A 342 -13.66 2.76 5.24
CA HIS A 342 -14.68 2.29 4.33
C HIS A 342 -15.29 0.94 4.74
N ILE A 343 -16.50 0.67 4.27
CA ILE A 343 -17.15 -0.64 4.38
C ILE A 343 -17.95 -1.01 3.12
N GLY A 344 -18.45 -2.25 3.07
CA GLY A 344 -19.26 -2.79 1.99
C GLY A 344 -18.56 -3.92 1.22
N GLY A 345 -17.25 -4.08 1.41
CA GLY A 345 -16.48 -5.25 0.98
C GLY A 345 -16.44 -5.52 -0.52
N LYS A 346 -16.93 -4.59 -1.34
CA LYS A 346 -17.00 -4.71 -2.80
C LYS A 346 -16.64 -3.39 -3.46
N ALA A 347 -15.82 -3.45 -4.50
CA ALA A 347 -15.43 -2.31 -5.31
C ALA A 347 -15.37 -2.69 -6.80
N CYS A 348 -15.74 -1.76 -7.67
CA CYS A 348 -15.62 -1.94 -9.12
C CYS A 348 -14.14 -1.97 -9.55
N HIS A 349 -13.32 -1.08 -9.00
CA HIS A 349 -11.95 -0.86 -9.47
C HIS A 349 -10.92 -1.87 -8.97
N TYR A 350 -11.15 -2.53 -7.83
CA TYR A 350 -10.16 -3.44 -7.21
C TYR A 350 -10.85 -4.51 -6.36
N HIS A 351 -10.07 -5.53 -5.99
CA HIS A 351 -10.53 -6.65 -5.20
C HIS A 351 -10.35 -6.39 -3.70
N LEU A 352 -11.35 -6.74 -2.89
CA LEU A 352 -11.36 -6.57 -1.44
C LEU A 352 -11.50 -7.93 -0.74
N PRO A 353 -10.37 -8.59 -0.40
CA PRO A 353 -10.38 -9.89 0.26
C PRO A 353 -10.85 -9.77 1.70
N ASP A 354 -11.62 -10.76 2.18
CA ASP A 354 -12.06 -10.89 3.57
C ASP A 354 -12.65 -9.57 4.14
N ALA A 355 -13.42 -8.84 3.34
CA ALA A 355 -13.92 -7.50 3.66
C ALA A 355 -15.39 -7.48 4.13
N ASP A 356 -15.91 -8.62 4.57
CA ASP A 356 -17.18 -8.68 5.31
C ASP A 356 -17.02 -8.04 6.71
N LEU A 357 -18.15 -7.74 7.34
CA LEU A 357 -18.20 -7.00 8.59
C LEU A 357 -17.49 -7.72 9.74
N ARG A 358 -17.68 -9.05 9.85
CA ARG A 358 -17.05 -9.87 10.89
C ARG A 358 -15.54 -9.91 10.70
N SER A 359 -15.08 -10.14 9.47
CA SER A 359 -13.65 -10.15 9.14
C SER A 359 -13.01 -8.77 9.37
N THR A 360 -13.75 -7.69 9.10
CA THR A 360 -13.32 -6.31 9.37
C THR A 360 -13.13 -6.07 10.87
N VAL A 361 -14.09 -6.48 11.70
CA VAL A 361 -13.98 -6.37 13.17
C VAL A 361 -12.82 -7.21 13.72
N ALA A 362 -12.62 -8.42 13.19
CA ALA A 362 -11.48 -9.26 13.58
C ALA A 362 -10.13 -8.62 13.20
N GLU A 363 -10.03 -7.96 12.05
CA GLU A 363 -8.84 -7.19 11.67
C GLU A 363 -8.63 -6.01 12.61
N MET A 364 -9.67 -5.25 12.93
CA MET A 364 -9.59 -4.17 13.91
C MET A 364 -9.04 -4.66 15.27
N ASP A 365 -9.52 -5.81 15.76
CA ASP A 365 -9.04 -6.43 17.01
C ASP A 365 -7.56 -6.78 16.94
N ARG A 366 -7.10 -7.40 15.84
CA ARG A 366 -5.67 -7.72 15.64
C ARG A 366 -4.80 -6.47 15.64
N GLN A 367 -5.31 -5.37 15.09
CA GLN A 367 -4.58 -4.12 14.95
C GLN A 367 -4.71 -3.18 16.16
N GLY A 368 -5.53 -3.53 17.16
CA GLY A 368 -5.76 -2.69 18.33
C GLY A 368 -6.66 -1.48 18.06
N VAL A 369 -7.42 -1.51 16.96
CA VAL A 369 -8.40 -0.48 16.61
C VAL A 369 -9.73 -0.79 17.29
N GLU A 370 -10.09 0.06 18.25
CA GLU A 370 -11.31 -0.10 19.03
C GLU A 370 -12.52 0.46 18.31
N LYS A 371 -12.37 1.62 17.66
CA LYS A 371 -13.46 2.36 17.04
C LYS A 371 -13.06 2.97 15.70
N VAL A 372 -13.98 2.96 14.73
CA VAL A 372 -13.78 3.53 13.39
C VAL A 372 -14.95 4.42 12.99
N CYS A 373 -14.67 5.59 12.40
CA CYS A 373 -15.66 6.37 11.66
C CYS A 373 -15.85 5.76 10.25
N LEU A 374 -17.07 5.30 9.94
CA LEU A 374 -17.35 4.52 8.73
C LEU A 374 -18.19 5.26 7.70
N PHE A 375 -17.88 5.02 6.43
CA PHE A 375 -18.74 5.31 5.29
C PHE A 375 -18.60 4.18 4.26
N SER A 376 -19.50 4.09 3.29
CA SER A 376 -19.51 2.96 2.34
C SER A 376 -18.64 3.22 1.12
N ILE A 377 -18.09 2.15 0.54
CA ILE A 377 -17.48 2.16 -0.81
C ILE A 377 -18.56 2.35 -1.88
N ALA A 378 -19.73 1.75 -1.70
CA ALA A 378 -20.84 1.84 -2.66
C ALA A 378 -21.26 3.30 -2.92
N GLY A 379 -21.34 4.12 -1.87
CA GLY A 379 -21.69 5.54 -2.00
C GLY A 379 -20.58 6.40 -2.62
N VAL A 380 -19.32 5.95 -2.59
CA VAL A 380 -18.22 6.67 -3.28
C VAL A 380 -18.42 6.60 -4.79
N PHE A 381 -18.81 5.44 -5.31
CA PHE A 381 -18.81 5.18 -6.75
C PHE A 381 -20.21 5.19 -7.39
N SER A 382 -21.28 5.10 -6.61
CA SER A 382 -22.64 4.95 -7.16
C SER A 382 -23.71 5.45 -6.19
N ASP A 383 -24.55 4.54 -5.65
CA ASP A 383 -25.72 4.85 -4.83
C ASP A 383 -25.36 5.03 -3.35
N GLU A 384 -25.36 6.29 -2.92
CA GLU A 384 -25.13 6.68 -1.53
C GLU A 384 -26.21 6.21 -0.56
N VAL A 385 -27.46 6.04 -1.01
CA VAL A 385 -28.59 5.59 -0.17
C VAL A 385 -28.39 4.12 0.20
N HIS A 386 -28.11 3.27 -0.78
CA HIS A 386 -27.72 1.88 -0.55
C HIS A 386 -26.48 1.79 0.33
N GLY A 387 -25.47 2.61 0.04
CA GLY A 387 -24.25 2.68 0.81
C GLY A 387 -24.49 3.04 2.30
N ASN A 388 -25.30 4.05 2.57
CA ASN A 388 -25.63 4.49 3.93
C ASN A 388 -26.45 3.43 4.68
N ASP A 389 -27.25 2.62 3.98
CA ASP A 389 -27.97 1.49 4.59
C ASP A 389 -27.01 0.40 5.09
N LEU A 390 -25.94 0.10 4.35
CA LEU A 390 -24.88 -0.80 4.80
C LEU A 390 -24.16 -0.25 6.04
N VAL A 391 -23.87 1.05 6.07
CA VAL A 391 -23.23 1.70 7.22
C VAL A 391 -24.15 1.66 8.44
N ALA A 392 -25.43 1.97 8.27
CA ALA A 392 -26.41 1.91 9.35
C ALA A 392 -26.57 0.48 9.89
N GLN A 393 -26.53 -0.53 9.02
CA GLN A 393 -26.51 -1.93 9.45
C GLN A 393 -25.26 -2.24 10.27
N ALA A 394 -24.07 -1.84 9.81
CA ALA A 394 -22.82 -2.05 10.54
C ALA A 394 -22.84 -1.41 11.93
N VAL A 395 -23.36 -0.18 12.04
CA VAL A 395 -23.53 0.52 13.33
C VAL A 395 -24.52 -0.20 14.25
N ARG A 396 -25.62 -0.76 13.73
CA ARG A 396 -26.56 -1.53 14.54
C ARG A 396 -25.96 -2.84 15.05
N GLU A 397 -25.17 -3.52 14.23
CA GLU A 397 -24.59 -4.83 14.58
C GLU A 397 -23.38 -4.70 15.53
N TYR A 398 -22.55 -3.65 15.36
CA TYR A 398 -21.38 -3.39 16.21
C TYR A 398 -21.35 -1.92 16.70
N PRO A 399 -22.31 -1.51 17.54
CA PRO A 399 -22.47 -0.10 17.97
C PRO A 399 -21.28 0.44 18.75
N ASP A 400 -20.52 -0.43 19.41
CA ASP A 400 -19.31 -0.05 20.16
C ASP A 400 -18.08 0.12 19.27
N ARG A 401 -18.12 -0.42 18.04
CA ARG A 401 -16.99 -0.44 17.11
C ARG A 401 -17.09 0.64 16.05
N PHE A 402 -18.30 1.11 15.74
CA PHE A 402 -18.51 1.98 14.59
C PHE A 402 -19.25 3.28 14.91
N VAL A 403 -18.78 4.36 14.30
CA VAL A 403 -19.50 5.63 14.18
C VAL A 403 -19.79 5.84 12.71
N GLY A 404 -21.03 5.60 12.29
CA GLY A 404 -21.40 5.71 10.89
C GLY A 404 -21.58 7.16 10.46
N PHE A 405 -21.06 7.51 9.29
CA PHE A 405 -21.23 8.81 8.65
C PHE A 405 -22.14 8.66 7.43
N THR A 406 -23.05 9.61 7.26
CA THR A 406 -23.89 9.71 6.07
C THR A 406 -23.03 10.24 4.92
N LEU A 407 -22.80 9.39 3.92
CA LEU A 407 -22.15 9.82 2.68
C LEU A 407 -23.17 10.54 1.81
N LEU A 408 -22.77 11.68 1.24
CA LEU A 408 -23.61 12.44 0.31
C LEU A 408 -22.98 12.50 -1.09
N ASN A 409 -23.85 12.56 -2.09
CA ASN A 409 -23.49 12.91 -3.45
C ASN A 409 -24.05 14.29 -3.80
N PRO A 410 -23.21 15.32 -3.97
CA PRO A 410 -23.68 16.68 -4.26
C PRO A 410 -24.47 16.83 -5.56
N HIS A 411 -24.35 15.91 -6.51
CA HIS A 411 -25.14 15.91 -7.74
C HIS A 411 -26.65 15.70 -7.51
N ARG A 412 -27.06 15.20 -6.34
CA ARG A 412 -28.49 15.00 -6.01
C ARG A 412 -29.23 16.31 -5.72
N GLY A 413 -28.49 17.40 -5.49
CA GLY A 413 -29.06 18.68 -5.08
C GLY A 413 -29.39 18.75 -3.60
N ALA A 414 -29.55 19.97 -3.10
CA ALA A 414 -29.59 20.28 -1.68
C ALA A 414 -30.74 19.61 -0.92
N GLU A 415 -31.91 19.49 -1.55
CA GLU A 415 -33.10 18.89 -0.92
C GLU A 415 -32.93 17.39 -0.69
N ALA A 416 -32.44 16.65 -1.69
CA ALA A 416 -32.16 15.23 -1.58
C ALA A 416 -31.04 14.94 -0.58
N MET A 417 -29.97 15.77 -0.57
CA MET A 417 -28.91 15.67 0.42
C MET A 417 -29.43 15.85 1.85
N ARG A 418 -30.28 16.86 2.09
CA ARG A 418 -30.90 17.07 3.41
C ARG A 418 -31.79 15.90 3.82
N ARG A 419 -32.61 15.38 2.90
CA ARG A 419 -33.42 14.18 3.16
C ARG A 419 -32.56 12.99 3.59
N GLU A 420 -31.44 12.77 2.91
CA GLU A 420 -30.54 11.65 3.24
C GLU A 420 -29.81 11.87 4.57
N LEU A 421 -29.41 13.10 4.89
CA LEU A 421 -28.88 13.45 6.21
C LEU A 421 -29.87 13.14 7.34
N GLU A 422 -31.13 13.57 7.19
CA GLU A 422 -32.18 13.28 8.17
C GLU A 422 -32.53 11.78 8.25
N ARG A 423 -32.45 11.06 7.13
CA ARG A 423 -32.62 9.60 7.11
C ARG A 423 -31.47 8.90 7.85
N GLY A 424 -30.23 9.30 7.58
CA GLY A 424 -29.04 8.79 8.25
C GLY A 424 -29.05 9.05 9.76
N ALA A 425 -29.40 10.27 10.16
CA ALA A 425 -29.53 10.65 11.58
C ALA A 425 -30.55 9.77 12.32
N ARG A 426 -31.75 9.57 11.76
CA ARG A 426 -32.77 8.67 12.32
C ARG A 426 -32.32 7.21 12.39
N ARG A 427 -31.35 6.82 11.57
CA ARG A 427 -30.73 5.48 11.56
C ARG A 427 -29.48 5.37 12.45
N GLY A 428 -29.14 6.43 13.20
CA GLY A 428 -28.03 6.45 14.14
C GLY A 428 -26.67 6.82 13.55
N LEU A 429 -26.63 7.36 12.33
CA LEU A 429 -25.41 7.92 11.74
C LEU A 429 -25.11 9.31 12.35
N ARG A 430 -23.85 9.57 12.70
CA ARG A 430 -23.40 10.71 13.52
C ARG A 430 -22.18 11.41 12.93
N GLY A 431 -22.28 11.75 11.66
CA GLY A 431 -21.30 12.51 10.91
C GLY A 431 -21.61 12.47 9.41
N ILE A 432 -20.83 13.19 8.64
CA ILE A 432 -21.04 13.36 7.20
C ILE A 432 -19.75 13.00 6.47
N LYS A 433 -19.87 12.24 5.38
CA LYS A 433 -18.79 12.01 4.42
C LYS A 433 -19.09 12.72 3.11
N LEU A 434 -18.10 13.47 2.63
CA LEU A 434 -18.07 14.04 1.28
C LEU A 434 -16.86 13.48 0.51
N ILE A 435 -17.06 13.24 -0.79
CA ILE A 435 -15.99 12.84 -1.70
C ILE A 435 -16.20 13.35 -3.14
N PRO A 436 -16.34 14.68 -3.34
CA PRO A 436 -16.73 15.28 -4.63
C PRO A 436 -15.82 14.85 -5.79
N THR A 437 -14.52 14.75 -5.54
CA THR A 437 -13.50 14.40 -6.54
C THR A 437 -13.78 13.06 -7.23
N TYR A 438 -14.24 12.04 -6.49
CA TYR A 438 -14.57 10.73 -7.08
C TYR A 438 -15.92 10.73 -7.81
N GLN A 439 -16.79 11.68 -7.46
CA GLN A 439 -18.12 11.83 -8.03
C GLN A 439 -18.14 12.76 -9.24
N GLY A 440 -17.00 13.38 -9.59
CA GLY A 440 -16.91 14.36 -10.68
C GLY A 440 -17.55 15.71 -10.35
N TYR A 441 -17.83 15.99 -9.07
CA TYR A 441 -18.42 17.24 -8.62
C TYR A 441 -17.33 18.27 -8.27
N PRO A 442 -17.49 19.57 -8.57
CA PRO A 442 -16.54 20.61 -8.19
C PRO A 442 -16.26 20.64 -6.68
N THR A 443 -14.98 20.59 -6.27
CA THR A 443 -14.57 20.58 -4.85
C THR A 443 -15.11 21.79 -4.07
N GLU A 444 -15.26 22.94 -4.73
CA GLU A 444 -15.77 24.18 -4.12
C GLU A 444 -17.25 24.47 -4.43
N GLY A 445 -17.99 23.48 -4.95
CA GLY A 445 -19.37 23.67 -5.40
C GLY A 445 -20.38 23.93 -4.26
N PRO A 446 -21.56 24.50 -4.57
CA PRO A 446 -22.55 24.91 -3.57
C PRO A 446 -23.12 23.76 -2.73
N GLY A 447 -23.11 22.52 -3.25
CA GLY A 447 -23.55 21.34 -2.51
C GLY A 447 -22.74 21.07 -1.24
N ILE A 448 -21.49 21.55 -1.17
CA ILE A 448 -20.64 21.41 0.02
C ILE A 448 -21.21 22.18 1.21
N GLU A 449 -21.79 23.38 0.99
CA GLU A 449 -22.36 24.17 2.08
C GLU A 449 -23.57 23.50 2.73
N VAL A 450 -24.32 22.67 2.00
CA VAL A 450 -25.47 21.93 2.53
C VAL A 450 -25.05 21.03 3.70
N ALA A 451 -23.94 20.30 3.53
CA ALA A 451 -23.38 19.45 4.57
C ALA A 451 -22.82 20.28 5.74
N CYS A 452 -22.09 21.35 5.45
CA CYS A 452 -21.48 22.21 6.46
C CYS A 452 -22.53 22.90 7.35
N GLN A 453 -23.61 23.42 6.74
CA GLN A 453 -24.71 24.04 7.46
C GLN A 453 -25.42 23.03 8.37
N TRP A 454 -25.80 21.87 7.83
CA TRP A 454 -26.46 20.84 8.64
C TRP A 454 -25.59 20.39 9.81
N ALA A 455 -24.27 20.26 9.57
CA ALA A 455 -23.33 19.91 10.62
C ALA A 455 -23.19 21.01 11.68
N HIS A 456 -23.21 22.27 11.27
CA HIS A 456 -23.16 23.41 12.18
C HIS A 456 -24.35 23.42 13.15
N GLU A 457 -25.56 23.28 12.60
CA GLU A 457 -26.81 23.29 13.37
C GLU A 457 -26.90 22.17 14.41
N ARG A 458 -26.16 21.05 14.20
CA ARG A 458 -26.25 19.84 15.02
C ARG A 458 -24.95 19.46 15.72
N LYS A 459 -23.92 20.33 15.65
CA LYS A 459 -22.55 20.05 16.13
C LYS A 459 -22.05 18.70 15.62
N GLN A 460 -22.04 18.50 14.30
CA GLN A 460 -21.61 17.25 13.67
C GLN A 460 -20.23 17.37 13.01
N ILE A 461 -19.63 16.21 12.73
CA ILE A 461 -18.37 16.12 11.98
C ILE A 461 -18.67 16.02 10.48
N VAL A 462 -17.94 16.79 9.68
CA VAL A 462 -17.84 16.62 8.23
C VAL A 462 -16.43 16.17 7.91
N LEU A 463 -16.29 14.95 7.40
CA LEU A 463 -15.06 14.47 6.79
C LEU A 463 -15.22 14.59 5.27
N ASN A 464 -14.40 15.44 4.65
CA ASN A 464 -14.41 15.62 3.21
C ASN A 464 -13.08 15.15 2.63
N HIS A 465 -13.12 14.39 1.54
CA HIS A 465 -11.93 13.89 0.85
C HIS A 465 -10.96 15.02 0.49
N ASP A 466 -11.49 16.13 -0.03
CA ASP A 466 -10.75 17.33 -0.38
C ASP A 466 -11.60 18.56 -0.05
N TRP A 467 -11.00 19.52 0.66
CA TRP A 467 -11.64 20.78 1.06
C TRP A 467 -11.36 21.95 0.11
N GLY A 468 -10.58 21.73 -0.95
CA GLY A 468 -10.28 22.74 -1.96
C GLY A 468 -9.20 23.72 -1.50
N SER A 469 -9.38 24.98 -1.85
CA SER A 469 -8.43 26.05 -1.56
C SER A 469 -8.36 26.42 -0.08
N LEU A 470 -7.26 27.05 0.32
CA LEU A 470 -7.11 27.65 1.64
C LEU A 470 -8.22 28.68 1.92
N ALA A 471 -8.58 29.48 0.93
CA ALA A 471 -9.64 30.49 1.05
C ALA A 471 -11.02 29.85 1.32
N GLN A 472 -11.35 28.73 0.65
CA GLN A 472 -12.58 28.01 0.91
C GLN A 472 -12.64 27.50 2.34
N ILE A 473 -11.64 26.76 2.81
CA ILE A 473 -11.71 26.16 4.15
C ILE A 473 -11.73 27.23 5.25
N GLU A 474 -11.05 28.37 5.03
CA GLU A 474 -11.09 29.50 5.96
C GLU A 474 -12.46 30.15 6.02
N ARG A 475 -13.13 30.31 4.88
CA ARG A 475 -14.52 30.79 4.82
C ARG A 475 -15.47 29.83 5.54
N LEU A 476 -15.40 28.54 5.22
CA LEU A 476 -16.31 27.53 5.79
C LEU A 476 -16.14 27.39 7.30
N THR A 477 -14.91 27.29 7.79
CA THR A 477 -14.64 27.15 9.23
C THR A 477 -15.03 28.38 10.04
N ALA A 478 -14.98 29.59 9.44
CA ALA A 478 -15.44 30.83 10.07
C ALA A 478 -16.98 30.93 10.06
N ARG A 479 -17.62 30.57 8.94
CA ARG A 479 -19.08 30.67 8.77
C ARG A 479 -19.84 29.62 9.59
N TYR A 480 -19.23 28.45 9.81
CA TYR A 480 -19.85 27.31 10.47
C TYR A 480 -19.05 26.86 11.71
N PRO A 481 -18.89 27.72 12.74
CA PRO A 481 -17.97 27.47 13.86
C PRO A 481 -18.33 26.25 14.71
N GLU A 482 -19.61 25.90 14.79
CA GLU A 482 -20.08 24.72 15.54
C GLU A 482 -19.89 23.38 14.80
N ALA A 483 -19.58 23.38 13.49
CA ALA A 483 -19.25 22.16 12.75
C ALA A 483 -17.79 21.77 12.98
N CYS A 484 -17.49 20.46 12.97
CA CYS A 484 -16.12 19.95 12.98
C CYS A 484 -15.70 19.52 11.57
N PHE A 485 -14.59 20.07 11.09
CA PHE A 485 -14.03 19.80 9.78
C PHE A 485 -12.85 18.84 9.90
N VAL A 486 -12.89 17.74 9.16
CA VAL A 486 -11.80 16.77 9.08
C VAL A 486 -11.39 16.62 7.61
N THR A 487 -10.11 16.82 7.32
CA THR A 487 -9.60 16.51 5.97
C THR A 487 -9.61 15.01 5.76
N GLY A 488 -9.95 14.55 4.56
CA GLY A 488 -9.90 13.14 4.22
C GLY A 488 -8.45 12.67 4.12
N HIS A 489 -7.56 13.52 3.62
CA HIS A 489 -6.14 13.25 3.54
C HIS A 489 -5.23 14.27 4.22
N THR A 490 -3.94 13.95 4.31
CA THR A 490 -2.88 14.85 4.78
C THR A 490 -2.73 16.06 3.84
N ALA A 491 -3.63 17.04 3.98
CA ALA A 491 -3.74 18.21 3.13
C ALA A 491 -2.77 19.32 3.58
N LYS A 492 -1.46 19.13 3.30
CA LYS A 492 -0.38 20.05 3.73
C LYS A 492 -0.63 21.51 3.31
N ASN A 493 -1.32 21.72 2.18
CA ASN A 493 -1.72 23.05 1.69
C ASN A 493 -2.66 23.80 2.66
N LEU A 494 -3.37 23.10 3.55
CA LEU A 494 -4.34 23.70 4.49
C LEU A 494 -3.76 23.96 5.88
N PHE A 495 -2.48 23.63 6.13
CA PHE A 495 -1.84 23.79 7.44
C PHE A 495 -1.91 25.20 8.03
N PRO A 496 -1.80 26.30 7.24
CA PRO A 496 -2.03 27.65 7.75
C PRO A 496 -3.42 27.83 8.41
N ALA A 497 -4.48 27.26 7.84
CA ALA A 497 -5.82 27.30 8.42
C ALA A 497 -5.93 26.37 9.63
N VAL A 498 -5.38 25.15 9.56
CA VAL A 498 -5.41 24.16 10.65
C VAL A 498 -4.84 24.73 11.95
N ARG A 499 -3.75 25.49 11.87
CA ARG A 499 -3.13 26.16 13.04
C ARG A 499 -4.04 27.20 13.70
N ARG A 500 -4.87 27.89 12.92
CA ARG A 500 -5.69 29.03 13.38
C ARG A 500 -7.10 28.64 13.81
N ARG A 501 -7.65 27.54 13.25
CA ARG A 501 -9.05 27.15 13.43
C ARG A 501 -9.16 26.05 14.47
N THR A 502 -9.98 26.22 15.50
CA THR A 502 -10.15 25.24 16.58
C THR A 502 -10.96 24.01 16.17
N ASN A 503 -11.76 24.13 15.10
CA ASN A 503 -12.67 23.13 14.58
C ASN A 503 -12.21 22.45 13.28
N LEU A 504 -10.92 22.60 12.91
CA LEU A 504 -10.32 21.94 11.74
C LEU A 504 -9.20 20.98 12.18
N PHE A 505 -9.25 19.76 11.66
CA PHE A 505 -8.34 18.66 11.96
C PHE A 505 -7.93 17.91 10.68
N VAL A 506 -6.78 17.25 10.73
CA VAL A 506 -6.18 16.55 9.58
C VAL A 506 -6.22 15.05 9.79
N CYS A 507 -6.71 14.29 8.81
CA CYS A 507 -6.55 12.83 8.77
C CYS A 507 -5.13 12.48 8.33
N SER A 508 -4.51 11.48 8.96
CA SER A 508 -3.17 10.99 8.66
C SER A 508 -3.08 10.14 7.39
N CYS A 509 -4.18 9.79 6.73
CA CYS A 509 -4.12 8.98 5.52
C CYS A 509 -3.93 9.86 4.28
N PRO A 510 -2.85 9.76 3.48
CA PRO A 510 -1.62 9.06 3.76
C PRO A 510 -0.55 9.98 4.37
N LEU A 511 0.32 9.40 5.22
CA LEU A 511 1.63 9.95 5.56
C LEU A 511 2.63 9.15 4.73
N TRP A 512 3.05 9.70 3.59
CA TRP A 512 3.84 8.98 2.57
C TRP A 512 4.83 9.86 1.81
N ASP A 513 4.93 11.16 2.12
CA ASP A 513 5.85 12.10 1.46
C ASP A 513 7.24 11.98 2.08
N GLY A 514 7.78 10.76 2.06
CA GLY A 514 9.10 10.39 2.58
C GLY A 514 9.12 9.75 3.98
N PRO A 515 10.33 9.46 4.50
CA PRO A 515 10.51 8.63 5.70
C PRO A 515 10.08 9.29 7.02
N ARG A 516 10.01 10.63 7.08
CA ARG A 516 9.74 11.41 8.30
C ARG A 516 8.49 12.30 8.19
N ASP A 517 7.55 11.91 7.32
CA ASP A 517 6.36 12.71 7.03
C ASP A 517 5.50 12.94 8.28
N CYS A 518 5.43 11.97 9.20
CA CYS A 518 4.69 12.15 10.46
C CYS A 518 5.30 13.25 11.34
N GLU A 519 6.63 13.25 11.49
CA GLU A 519 7.38 14.23 12.25
C GLU A 519 7.21 15.63 11.66
N GLU A 520 7.32 15.75 10.33
CA GLU A 520 7.13 17.02 9.62
C GLU A 520 5.72 17.58 9.80
N VAL A 521 4.70 16.73 9.69
CA VAL A 521 3.29 17.14 9.91
C VAL A 521 3.09 17.56 11.36
N VAL A 522 3.58 16.80 12.34
CA VAL A 522 3.45 17.17 13.76
C VAL A 522 4.18 18.47 14.07
N ALA A 523 5.37 18.68 13.51
CA ALA A 523 6.10 19.94 13.66
C ALA A 523 5.34 21.12 13.03
N ALA A 524 4.60 20.90 11.94
CA ALA A 524 3.89 21.94 11.23
C ALA A 524 2.55 22.35 11.87
N ILE A 525 1.76 21.40 12.40
CA ILE A 525 0.39 21.66 12.89
C ILE A 525 0.10 21.24 14.33
N GLY A 526 1.05 20.60 15.01
CA GLY A 526 0.85 20.04 16.35
C GLY A 526 0.16 18.66 16.33
N ALA A 527 0.53 17.81 17.28
CA ALA A 527 0.00 16.45 17.38
C ALA A 527 -1.51 16.42 17.70
N GLU A 528 -2.04 17.47 18.33
CA GLU A 528 -3.45 17.64 18.69
C GLU A 528 -4.38 17.90 17.50
N LYS A 529 -3.79 18.22 16.33
CA LYS A 529 -4.50 18.49 15.07
C LYS A 529 -4.54 17.31 14.11
N LEU A 530 -3.73 16.27 14.35
CA LEU A 530 -3.62 15.10 13.50
C LEU A 530 -4.43 13.92 14.06
N LEU A 531 -5.24 13.28 13.23
CA LEU A 531 -6.09 12.14 13.55
C LEU A 531 -5.59 10.92 12.79
N PHE A 532 -5.43 9.79 13.48
CA PHE A 532 -5.21 8.54 12.78
C PHE A 532 -6.40 8.20 11.88
N GLY A 533 -6.11 7.99 10.60
CA GLY A 533 -7.03 7.45 9.61
C GLY A 533 -6.35 6.34 8.83
N SER A 534 -6.99 5.17 8.69
CA SER A 534 -6.40 4.06 7.95
C SER A 534 -6.85 3.94 6.50
N ASP A 535 -7.98 4.55 6.16
CA ASP A 535 -8.71 4.27 4.93
C ASP A 535 -9.15 2.80 4.83
N LEU A 536 -9.66 2.27 5.96
CA LEU A 536 -10.03 0.87 6.17
C LEU A 536 -10.76 0.29 4.96
N GLN A 537 -10.41 -0.95 4.60
CA GLN A 537 -10.83 -1.66 3.39
C GLN A 537 -10.21 -1.14 2.08
N ASP A 538 -9.89 0.14 1.88
CA ASP A 538 -9.05 0.54 0.73
C ASP A 538 -7.60 0.10 0.96
N LEU A 539 -7.08 0.42 2.17
CA LEU A 539 -5.72 0.13 2.60
C LEU A 539 -5.69 -0.81 3.82
N PRO A 540 -4.57 -1.50 4.08
CA PRO A 540 -4.35 -2.20 5.34
C PRO A 540 -4.31 -1.21 6.51
N ILE A 541 -4.95 -1.52 7.64
CA ILE A 541 -4.89 -0.68 8.85
C ILE A 541 -3.44 -0.40 9.26
N ALA A 542 -2.61 -1.45 9.24
CA ALA A 542 -1.20 -1.36 9.60
C ALA A 542 -0.40 -0.42 8.69
N TRP A 543 -0.83 -0.20 7.45
CA TRP A 543 -0.20 0.72 6.51
C TRP A 543 -0.30 2.16 7.01
N GLY A 544 -1.48 2.59 7.46
CA GLY A 544 -1.69 3.91 8.07
C GLY A 544 -1.09 4.05 9.47
N LEU A 545 -1.03 2.96 10.24
CA LEU A 545 -0.39 2.95 11.56
C LEU A 545 1.13 3.15 11.48
N GLY A 546 1.77 2.50 10.50
CA GLY A 546 3.21 2.41 10.36
C GLY A 546 3.96 3.73 10.57
N PRO A 547 3.68 4.79 9.77
CA PRO A 547 4.33 6.09 9.90
C PRO A 547 4.26 6.67 11.31
N ILE A 548 3.11 6.54 12.00
CA ILE A 548 2.92 7.09 13.35
C ILE A 548 3.64 6.23 14.40
N LEU A 549 3.59 4.90 14.26
CA LEU A 549 4.26 3.98 15.18
C LEU A 549 5.77 4.19 15.18
N PHE A 550 6.34 4.38 13.99
CA PHE A 550 7.77 4.58 13.79
C PHE A 550 8.21 6.05 13.87
N ALA A 551 7.31 7.02 13.99
CA ALA A 551 7.70 8.43 14.10
C ALA A 551 8.64 8.70 15.28
N ARG A 552 9.62 9.58 15.11
CA ARG A 552 10.53 10.09 16.16
C ARG A 552 9.92 11.27 16.91
N ILE A 553 8.70 11.08 17.40
CA ILE A 553 7.96 12.03 18.26
C ILE A 553 7.71 11.38 19.63
N PRO A 554 7.46 12.18 20.69
CA PRO A 554 7.14 11.64 22.01
C PRO A 554 5.98 10.63 21.99
N ALA A 555 6.05 9.60 22.84
CA ALA A 555 5.05 8.54 22.92
C ALA A 555 3.64 9.10 23.22
N GLU A 556 3.55 10.19 23.97
CA GLU A 556 2.32 10.91 24.30
C GLU A 556 1.69 11.54 23.04
N ALA A 557 2.51 12.10 22.14
CA ALA A 557 2.05 12.62 20.87
C ALA A 557 1.48 11.50 19.99
N LYS A 558 2.16 10.34 19.94
CA LYS A 558 1.64 9.14 19.24
C LYS A 558 0.28 8.72 19.81
N ARG A 559 0.12 8.68 21.13
CA ARG A 559 -1.17 8.35 21.80
C ARG A 559 -2.28 9.33 21.46
N LEU A 560 -1.97 10.62 21.37
CA LEU A 560 -2.93 11.63 20.97
C LEU A 560 -3.41 11.38 19.54
N ILE A 561 -2.49 11.21 18.60
CA ILE A 561 -2.79 10.98 17.18
C ILE A 561 -3.58 9.69 16.97
N LEU A 562 -3.11 8.59 17.57
CA LEU A 562 -3.67 7.25 17.39
C LEU A 562 -5.07 7.07 18.00
N GLY A 563 -5.54 7.98 18.86
CA GLY A 563 -6.94 7.94 19.28
C GLY A 563 -7.37 8.96 20.33
N GLY A 564 -6.44 9.60 21.04
CA GLY A 564 -6.76 10.66 22.01
C GLY A 564 -7.56 11.81 21.39
N ASN A 565 -7.14 12.26 20.21
CA ASN A 565 -7.79 13.36 19.50
C ASN A 565 -9.20 12.99 19.04
N LEU A 566 -9.37 11.84 18.38
CA LEU A 566 -10.68 11.42 17.88
C LEU A 566 -11.68 11.18 19.03
N ARG A 567 -11.24 10.62 20.16
CA ARG A 567 -12.06 10.49 21.38
C ARG A 567 -12.57 11.83 21.90
N ARG A 568 -11.74 12.87 21.87
CA ARG A 568 -12.13 14.23 22.28
C ARG A 568 -13.11 14.83 21.29
N ILE A 569 -12.84 14.66 19.99
CA ILE A 569 -13.68 15.21 18.91
C ILE A 569 -15.08 14.57 18.93
N LEU A 570 -15.18 13.24 19.01
CA LEU A 570 -16.47 12.55 19.01
C LEU A 570 -17.36 12.93 20.21
N ARG A 571 -16.76 13.25 21.38
CA ARG A 571 -17.51 13.75 22.54
C ARG A 571 -18.11 15.13 22.35
N ARG A 572 -17.51 15.96 21.48
CA ARG A 572 -17.94 17.34 21.24
C ARG A 572 -18.81 17.49 20.00
N TRP A 573 -18.53 16.73 18.95
CA TRP A 573 -19.13 16.92 17.62
C TRP A 573 -19.78 15.66 17.00
N SER A 574 -19.99 14.59 17.76
CA SER A 574 -20.70 13.38 17.24
C SER A 574 -21.78 12.95 18.23
N LEU A 575 -22.53 13.95 18.66
CA LEU A 575 -23.64 13.79 19.59
C LEU A 575 -24.75 12.96 18.90
N ARG A 576 -25.45 12.13 19.68
CA ARG A 576 -26.67 11.50 19.17
C ARG A 576 -27.69 12.63 18.96
N PRO A 577 -28.23 12.76 17.73
CA PRO A 577 -29.24 13.77 17.44
C PRO A 577 -30.52 13.52 18.24
#